data_AF-A0A948XBJ5-F1
#
_entry.id   AF-A0A948XBJ5-F1
#
_cell.length_a   1.000
_cell.length_b   1.000
_cell.length_c   1.000
_cell.angle_alpha   90.00
_cell.angle_beta   90.00
_cell.angle_gamma   90.00
#
_symmetry.space_group_name_H-M   'P 1'
#
loop_
_entity.id
_entity.type
_entity.pdbx_description
1 polymer ?
#
loop_
_entity_poly.entity_id
_entity_poly.type
_entity_poly.pdbx_seq_one_letter_code
_entity_poly.pdbx_strand_id
1 'polypeptide(L)'
;ENIVNKLPESGNIANILDELKNNHPEFSVSQLEFYFEIAKSDKEIKKQCEGRDGENDCIASVAFIKGESAVCGEIENSKIRIECANAILQKVAAEKIDKCRLFDNDNDFTHCLRNVFVTYDKPEDCLNLESEKTRQACEGIFYYEMAFVQQNGEFCRKIIDEKLNRCCFENVSGKFSDSDNDGLSDIDEVKFKTNPNNPDTDGDGFNDSDEVKNGFNPLGEG
;
A
#
# COMPACT_ATOMS: atom_id res chain seq x y z
N GLU A 1 12.16 -19.97 6.07
CA GLU A 1 12.91 -20.80 5.11
C GLU A 1 12.41 -20.80 3.65
N ASN A 2 11.51 -19.91 3.18
CA ASN A 2 11.07 -19.99 1.77
C ASN A 2 10.77 -18.66 1.05
N ILE A 3 11.33 -17.53 1.53
CA ILE A 3 11.38 -16.27 0.76
C ILE A 3 12.71 -16.15 0.00
N VAL A 4 13.78 -16.72 0.58
CA VAL A 4 15.18 -16.64 0.12
C VAL A 4 15.41 -17.29 -1.24
N ASN A 5 14.66 -18.34 -1.60
CA ASN A 5 14.96 -19.15 -2.80
C ASN A 5 14.17 -18.75 -4.06
N LYS A 6 13.49 -17.59 -4.09
CA LYS A 6 12.57 -17.23 -5.20
C LYS A 6 12.64 -15.77 -5.67
N LEU A 7 13.73 -15.07 -5.40
CA LEU A 7 13.94 -13.67 -5.81
C LEU A 7 14.71 -13.63 -7.14
N PRO A 8 14.23 -12.93 -8.18
CA PRO A 8 14.96 -12.79 -9.42
C PRO A 8 16.15 -11.83 -9.27
N GLU A 9 17.24 -12.15 -9.95
CA GLU A 9 18.31 -11.20 -10.28
C GLU A 9 17.73 -10.16 -11.25
N SER A 10 17.97 -8.86 -11.00
CA SER A 10 17.97 -7.73 -11.96
C SER A 10 16.98 -6.58 -11.74
N GLY A 11 17.31 -5.71 -10.78
CA GLY A 11 17.11 -4.26 -10.94
C GLY A 11 18.41 -3.63 -11.47
N ASN A 12 18.33 -2.66 -12.38
CA ASN A 12 19.51 -1.92 -12.87
C ASN A 12 20.22 -1.24 -11.68
N ILE A 13 21.45 -1.67 -11.40
CA ILE A 13 22.29 -1.25 -10.26
C ILE A 13 22.37 0.27 -10.10
N ALA A 14 22.42 1.01 -11.21
CA ALA A 14 22.49 2.47 -11.17
C ALA A 14 21.25 3.09 -10.51
N ASN A 15 20.06 2.55 -10.81
CA ASN A 15 18.80 3.01 -10.23
C ASN A 15 18.72 2.72 -8.73
N ILE A 16 19.29 1.59 -8.28
CA ILE A 16 19.31 1.18 -6.87
C ILE A 16 20.18 2.13 -6.04
N LEU A 17 21.34 2.53 -6.58
CA LEU A 17 22.25 3.46 -5.91
C LEU A 17 21.66 4.87 -5.82
N ASP A 18 20.99 5.33 -6.88
CA ASP A 18 20.30 6.62 -6.88
C ASP A 18 19.14 6.63 -5.88
N GLU A 19 18.36 5.56 -5.81
CA GLU A 19 17.27 5.41 -4.85
C GLU A 19 17.76 5.40 -3.40
N LEU A 20 18.81 4.64 -3.09
CA LEU A 20 19.46 4.65 -1.77
C LEU A 20 19.96 6.04 -1.40
N LYS A 21 20.60 6.74 -2.34
CA LYS A 21 21.12 8.09 -2.10
C LYS A 21 20.01 9.12 -1.87
N ASN A 22 18.88 8.97 -2.54
CA ASN A 22 17.71 9.85 -2.34
C ASN A 22 17.05 9.63 -0.99
N ASN A 23 16.95 8.36 -0.56
CA ASN A 23 16.32 8.00 0.71
C ASN A 23 17.24 8.18 1.93
N HIS A 24 18.56 8.07 1.71
CA HIS A 24 19.58 8.18 2.74
C HIS A 24 20.67 9.20 2.36
N PRO A 25 20.33 10.50 2.31
CA PRO A 25 21.27 11.55 1.93
C PRO A 25 22.44 11.72 2.90
N GLU A 26 22.36 11.13 4.11
CA GLU A 26 23.43 11.06 5.10
C GLU A 26 24.63 10.22 4.64
N PHE A 27 24.45 9.29 3.70
CA PHE A 27 25.54 8.45 3.20
C PHE A 27 26.27 9.11 2.03
N SER A 28 27.60 9.10 2.11
CA SER A 28 28.45 9.48 0.99
C SER A 28 28.39 8.46 -0.14
N VAL A 29 28.64 8.91 -1.38
CA VAL A 29 28.72 8.03 -2.56
C VAL A 29 29.72 6.88 -2.33
N SER A 30 30.87 7.17 -1.72
CA SER A 30 31.88 6.16 -1.43
C SER A 30 31.42 5.11 -0.40
N GLN A 31 30.55 5.47 0.55
CA GLN A 31 29.94 4.48 1.45
C GLN A 31 28.96 3.57 0.71
N LEU A 32 28.13 4.13 -0.18
CA LEU A 32 27.18 3.36 -0.98
C LEU A 32 27.89 2.42 -1.98
N GLU A 33 28.94 2.89 -2.65
CA GLU A 33 29.80 2.04 -3.52
C GLU A 33 30.45 0.90 -2.73
N PHE A 34 30.90 1.19 -1.51
CA PHE A 34 31.46 0.15 -0.64
C PHE A 34 30.42 -0.90 -0.24
N TYR A 35 29.21 -0.49 0.18
CA TYR A 35 28.12 -1.43 0.49
C TYR A 35 27.70 -2.23 -0.74
N PHE A 36 27.77 -1.63 -1.92
CA PHE A 36 27.54 -2.32 -3.18
C PHE A 36 28.57 -3.43 -3.45
N GLU A 37 29.85 -3.19 -3.18
CA GLU A 37 30.87 -4.23 -3.28
C GLU A 37 30.69 -5.34 -2.24
N ILE A 38 30.24 -5.02 -1.01
CA ILE A 38 29.85 -6.04 -0.03
C ILE A 38 28.67 -6.87 -0.55
N ALA A 39 27.66 -6.23 -1.14
CA ALA A 39 26.46 -6.89 -1.64
C ALA A 39 26.74 -7.86 -2.81
N LYS A 40 27.75 -7.57 -3.63
CA LYS A 40 28.28 -8.51 -4.63
C LYS A 40 28.96 -9.73 -4.02
N SER A 41 29.38 -9.65 -2.76
CA SER A 41 29.97 -10.78 -2.04
C SER A 41 28.87 -11.66 -1.41
N ASP A 42 29.10 -12.97 -1.37
CA ASP A 42 28.12 -13.95 -0.88
C ASP A 42 28.40 -14.47 0.53
N LYS A 43 29.43 -13.96 1.23
CA LYS A 43 29.82 -14.50 2.55
C LYS A 43 30.17 -13.43 3.56
N GLU A 44 29.69 -13.64 4.80
CA GLU A 44 30.06 -12.91 6.01
C GLU A 44 29.69 -11.40 6.04
N ILE A 45 28.49 -11.01 5.60
CA ILE A 45 28.04 -9.60 5.59
C ILE A 45 28.19 -8.93 6.97
N LYS A 46 27.75 -9.62 8.03
CA LYS A 46 27.89 -9.13 9.41
C LYS A 46 29.34 -8.74 9.72
N LYS A 47 30.28 -9.65 9.48
CA LYS A 47 31.72 -9.42 9.70
C LYS A 47 32.31 -8.30 8.83
N GLN A 48 31.78 -8.08 7.63
CA GLN A 48 32.24 -6.98 6.75
C GLN A 48 31.72 -5.60 7.20
N CYS A 49 30.57 -5.60 7.88
CA CYS A 49 29.97 -4.41 8.49
C CYS A 49 30.42 -4.18 9.95
N GLU A 50 30.91 -5.22 10.63
CA GLU A 50 31.32 -5.21 12.03
C GLU A 50 32.35 -4.11 12.35
N GLY A 51 32.11 -3.40 13.46
CA GLY A 51 33.04 -2.39 13.98
C GLY A 51 33.00 -1.04 13.26
N ARG A 52 31.98 -0.81 12.43
CA ARG A 52 31.71 0.49 11.79
C ARG A 52 30.66 1.28 12.56
N ASP A 53 30.80 2.60 12.56
CA ASP A 53 29.70 3.50 12.90
C ASP A 53 28.57 3.28 11.87
N GLY A 54 27.41 2.81 12.33
CA GLY A 54 26.30 2.41 11.45
C GLY A 54 26.36 0.97 10.95
N GLU A 55 26.88 0.01 11.72
CA GLU A 55 26.91 -1.43 11.38
C GLU A 55 25.54 -1.96 10.94
N ASN A 56 24.46 -1.63 11.66
CA ASN A 56 23.10 -2.01 11.30
C ASN A 56 22.67 -1.42 9.94
N ASP A 57 23.09 -0.19 9.63
CA ASP A 57 22.75 0.51 8.39
C ASP A 57 23.53 -0.05 7.20
N CYS A 58 24.76 -0.51 7.43
CA CYS A 58 25.56 -1.27 6.46
C CYS A 58 24.85 -2.58 6.10
N ILE A 59 24.42 -3.36 7.11
CA ILE A 59 23.70 -4.61 6.89
C ILE A 59 22.37 -4.35 6.17
N ALA A 60 21.62 -3.30 6.55
CA ALA A 60 20.37 -2.94 5.93
C ALA A 60 20.53 -2.51 4.46
N SER A 61 21.56 -1.71 4.17
CA SER A 61 21.87 -1.28 2.80
C SER A 61 22.26 -2.46 1.92
N VAL A 62 23.10 -3.37 2.43
CA VAL A 62 23.47 -4.61 1.71
C VAL A 62 22.23 -5.46 1.44
N ALA A 63 21.38 -5.65 2.45
CA ALA A 63 20.13 -6.39 2.32
C ALA A 63 19.19 -5.78 1.26
N PHE A 64 19.09 -4.44 1.23
CA PHE A 64 18.33 -3.70 0.22
C PHE A 64 18.90 -3.88 -1.20
N ILE A 65 20.23 -3.79 -1.36
CA ILE A 65 20.90 -3.97 -2.65
C ILE A 65 20.70 -5.39 -3.18
N LYS A 66 20.88 -6.42 -2.33
CA LYS A 66 20.65 -7.82 -2.69
C LYS A 66 19.17 -8.17 -2.85
N GLY A 67 18.27 -7.39 -2.26
CA GLY A 67 16.84 -7.72 -2.20
C GLY A 67 16.55 -8.91 -1.27
N GLU A 68 17.45 -9.26 -0.37
CA GLU A 68 17.40 -10.45 0.47
C GLU A 68 17.05 -10.11 1.92
N SER A 69 15.78 -10.28 2.31
CA SER A 69 15.34 -9.96 3.67
C SER A 69 15.98 -10.83 4.76
N ALA A 70 16.56 -11.97 4.39
CA ALA A 70 17.33 -12.81 5.31
C ALA A 70 18.57 -12.10 5.87
N VAL A 71 19.19 -11.21 5.08
CA VAL A 71 20.35 -10.42 5.51
C VAL A 71 19.99 -9.48 6.66
N CYS A 72 18.75 -8.96 6.70
CA CYS A 72 18.27 -8.16 7.83
C CYS A 72 18.29 -8.93 9.17
N GLY A 73 18.31 -10.27 9.15
CA GLY A 73 18.38 -11.10 10.34
C GLY A 73 19.62 -10.85 11.20
N GLU A 74 20.72 -10.43 10.58
CA GLU A 74 22.01 -10.12 11.21
C GLU A 74 21.99 -8.81 12.03
N ILE A 75 20.99 -7.95 11.83
CA ILE A 75 20.82 -6.68 12.53
C ILE A 75 20.36 -6.93 13.96
N GLU A 76 21.12 -6.52 14.97
CA GLU A 76 20.76 -6.78 16.37
C GLU A 76 19.58 -5.90 16.84
N ASN A 77 19.50 -4.66 16.35
CA ASN A 77 18.41 -3.75 16.68
C ASN A 77 17.09 -4.21 16.01
N SER A 78 16.09 -4.55 16.82
CA SER A 78 14.80 -5.06 16.34
C SER A 78 14.04 -4.06 15.45
N LYS A 79 14.11 -2.76 15.74
CA LYS A 79 13.43 -1.72 14.94
C LYS A 79 14.06 -1.61 13.55
N ILE A 80 15.38 -1.48 13.48
CA ILE A 80 16.11 -1.35 12.20
C ILE A 80 15.98 -2.63 11.38
N ARG A 81 15.95 -3.80 12.03
CA ARG A 81 15.73 -5.09 11.37
C ARG A 81 14.36 -5.18 10.70
N ILE A 82 13.30 -4.68 11.35
CA ILE A 82 11.96 -4.63 10.78
C ILE A 82 11.90 -3.62 9.62
N GLU A 83 12.47 -2.42 9.81
CA GLU A 83 12.54 -1.39 8.77
C GLU A 83 13.30 -1.89 7.52
N CYS A 84 14.42 -2.57 7.71
CA CYS A 84 15.19 -3.24 6.66
C CYS A 84 14.34 -4.26 5.88
N ALA A 85 13.65 -5.15 6.58
CA ALA A 85 12.82 -6.17 5.95
C ALA A 85 11.65 -5.55 5.16
N ASN A 86 11.03 -4.50 5.72
CA ASN A 86 9.95 -3.77 5.07
C ASN A 86 10.41 -3.02 3.82
N ALA A 87 11.56 -2.35 3.86
CA ALA A 87 12.13 -1.66 2.71
C ALA A 87 12.45 -2.63 1.55
N ILE A 88 12.98 -3.82 1.87
CA ILE A 88 13.22 -4.87 0.88
C ILE A 88 11.91 -5.40 0.32
N LEU A 89 10.91 -5.66 1.16
CA LEU A 89 9.61 -6.12 0.72
C LEU A 89 8.93 -5.09 -0.20
N GLN A 90 9.06 -3.79 0.08
CA GLN A 90 8.55 -2.72 -0.80
C GLN A 90 9.24 -2.74 -2.17
N LYS A 91 10.58 -2.87 -2.21
CA LYS A 91 11.36 -2.97 -3.45
C LYS A 91 11.01 -4.24 -4.25
N VAL A 92 10.89 -5.38 -3.57
CA VAL A 92 10.63 -6.70 -4.18
C VAL A 92 9.18 -6.83 -4.63
N ALA A 93 8.25 -6.19 -3.93
CA ALA A 93 6.84 -6.22 -4.28
C ALA A 93 6.55 -5.50 -5.60
N ALA A 94 7.33 -4.47 -5.94
CA ALA A 94 7.26 -3.78 -7.22
C ALA A 94 7.32 -4.73 -8.44
N GLU A 95 7.82 -5.95 -8.26
CA GLU A 95 7.92 -6.96 -9.33
C GLU A 95 6.89 -8.12 -9.21
N LYS A 96 6.26 -8.35 -8.05
CA LYS A 96 5.32 -9.48 -7.82
C LYS A 96 4.27 -9.16 -6.75
N ILE A 97 3.05 -8.78 -7.17
CA ILE A 97 1.87 -8.48 -6.32
C ILE A 97 1.65 -9.51 -5.20
N ASP A 98 1.84 -10.81 -5.46
CA ASP A 98 1.60 -11.88 -4.49
C ASP A 98 2.45 -11.74 -3.21
N LYS A 99 3.60 -11.06 -3.29
CA LYS A 99 4.50 -10.87 -2.15
C LYS A 99 4.01 -9.81 -1.17
N CYS A 100 3.12 -8.90 -1.58
CA CYS A 100 2.53 -7.95 -0.65
C CYS A 100 1.75 -8.64 0.47
N ARG A 101 1.22 -9.85 0.22
CA ARG A 101 0.48 -10.63 1.22
C ARG A 101 1.32 -11.07 2.43
N LEU A 102 2.64 -10.88 2.39
CA LEU A 102 3.54 -11.15 3.50
C LEU A 102 3.52 -10.07 4.58
N PHE A 103 2.94 -8.89 4.29
CA PHE A 103 2.78 -7.84 5.29
C PHE A 103 1.62 -8.15 6.22
N ASP A 104 1.89 -8.18 7.52
CA ASP A 104 0.86 -8.38 8.55
C ASP A 104 0.00 -7.12 8.74
N ASN A 105 0.63 -5.93 8.71
CA ASN A 105 -0.02 -4.63 8.83
C ASN A 105 -0.76 -4.24 7.54
N ASP A 106 -2.01 -3.82 7.68
CA ASP A 106 -2.89 -3.41 6.57
C ASP A 106 -2.38 -2.15 5.85
N ASN A 107 -1.73 -1.21 6.55
CA ASN A 107 -1.12 -0.04 5.92
C ASN A 107 0.09 -0.42 5.04
N ASP A 108 0.95 -1.32 5.51
CA ASP A 108 2.13 -1.77 4.77
C ASP A 108 1.72 -2.66 3.58
N PHE A 109 0.67 -3.48 3.76
CA PHE A 109 0.04 -4.24 2.68
C PHE A 109 -0.48 -3.33 1.58
N THR A 110 -1.29 -2.32 1.93
CA THR A 110 -1.84 -1.38 0.94
C THR A 110 -0.73 -0.55 0.28
N HIS A 111 0.25 -0.05 1.04
CA HIS A 111 1.36 0.72 0.48
C HIS A 111 2.22 -0.11 -0.48
N CYS A 112 2.53 -1.35 -0.08
CA CYS A 112 3.21 -2.32 -0.93
C CYS A 112 2.49 -2.45 -2.25
N LEU A 113 1.18 -2.69 -2.19
CA LEU A 113 0.42 -2.89 -3.40
C LEU A 113 0.38 -1.63 -4.25
N ARG A 114 0.03 -0.45 -3.71
CA ARG A 114 0.01 0.81 -4.49
C ARG A 114 1.30 1.05 -5.28
N ASN A 115 2.45 0.71 -4.72
CA ASN A 115 3.74 0.85 -5.39
C ASN A 115 3.93 -0.13 -6.55
N VAL A 116 3.36 -1.34 -6.49
CA VAL A 116 3.32 -2.26 -7.65
C VAL A 116 2.43 -1.70 -8.77
N PHE A 117 1.40 -0.94 -8.40
CA PHE A 117 0.31 -0.52 -9.29
C PHE A 117 0.54 0.77 -10.05
N VAL A 118 1.61 1.51 -9.74
CA VAL A 118 2.01 2.68 -10.55
C VAL A 118 2.23 2.30 -12.04
N THR A 119 2.31 1.00 -12.35
CA THR A 119 2.44 0.46 -13.71
C THR A 119 1.13 0.09 -14.43
N TYR A 120 -0.02 0.04 -13.74
CA TYR A 120 -1.30 -0.43 -14.29
C TYR A 120 -2.37 0.66 -14.16
N ASP A 121 -2.66 1.35 -15.27
CA ASP A 121 -3.52 2.53 -15.31
C ASP A 121 -5.02 2.13 -15.38
N LYS A 122 -5.31 0.87 -15.79
CA LYS A 122 -6.67 0.35 -15.93
C LYS A 122 -6.81 -1.14 -15.55
N PRO A 123 -8.03 -1.64 -15.20
CA PRO A 123 -8.26 -3.04 -14.88
C PRO A 123 -7.89 -3.99 -16.02
N GLU A 124 -8.03 -3.56 -17.27
CA GLU A 124 -7.73 -4.40 -18.43
C GLU A 124 -6.25 -4.75 -18.52
N ASP A 125 -5.38 -3.92 -17.95
CA ASP A 125 -3.94 -4.18 -17.92
C ASP A 125 -3.61 -5.39 -17.03
N CYS A 126 -4.50 -5.76 -16.11
CA CYS A 126 -4.40 -6.94 -15.27
C CYS A 126 -4.67 -8.25 -16.03
N LEU A 127 -5.35 -8.22 -17.19
CA LEU A 127 -5.86 -9.42 -17.87
C LEU A 127 -4.78 -10.42 -18.27
N ASN A 128 -3.56 -9.92 -18.51
CA ASN A 128 -2.43 -10.73 -18.96
C ASN A 128 -1.67 -11.42 -17.81
N LEU A 129 -2.10 -11.25 -16.55
CA LEU A 129 -1.46 -11.90 -15.41
C LEU A 129 -1.89 -13.37 -15.31
N GLU A 130 -0.90 -14.26 -15.31
CA GLU A 130 -1.08 -15.72 -15.35
C GLU A 130 -1.87 -16.24 -14.13
N SER A 131 -1.62 -15.67 -12.95
CA SER A 131 -2.25 -16.09 -11.70
C SER A 131 -3.56 -15.34 -11.46
N GLU A 132 -4.66 -16.09 -11.30
CA GLU A 132 -5.98 -15.55 -10.96
C GLU A 132 -5.93 -14.70 -9.67
N LYS A 133 -5.19 -15.17 -8.67
CA LYS A 133 -5.02 -14.47 -7.39
C LYS A 133 -4.28 -13.14 -7.54
N THR A 134 -3.32 -13.09 -8.45
CA THR A 134 -2.56 -11.89 -8.80
C THR A 134 -3.45 -10.93 -9.61
N ARG A 135 -4.30 -11.47 -10.50
CA ARG A 135 -5.31 -10.71 -11.26
C ARG A 135 -6.36 -10.05 -10.36
N GLN A 136 -6.89 -10.79 -9.39
CA GLN A 136 -7.87 -10.27 -8.43
C GLN A 136 -7.26 -9.20 -7.52
N ALA A 137 -6.02 -9.40 -7.09
CA ALA A 137 -5.29 -8.36 -6.37
C ALA A 137 -5.05 -7.14 -7.27
N CYS A 138 -4.71 -7.37 -8.54
CA CYS A 138 -4.65 -6.38 -9.61
C CYS A 138 -5.92 -5.51 -9.70
N GLU A 139 -7.02 -6.10 -10.11
CA GLU A 139 -8.30 -5.42 -10.26
C GLU A 139 -8.77 -4.77 -8.95
N GLY A 140 -8.53 -5.42 -7.81
CA GLY A 140 -8.92 -4.93 -6.49
C GLY A 140 -8.32 -3.57 -6.14
N ILE A 141 -7.10 -3.27 -6.57
CA ILE A 141 -6.42 -2.01 -6.22
C ILE A 141 -6.86 -0.87 -7.10
N PHE A 142 -7.14 -1.16 -8.37
CA PHE A 142 -7.83 -0.19 -9.19
C PHE A 142 -9.13 0.27 -8.52
N TYR A 143 -9.95 -0.68 -8.03
CA TYR A 143 -11.17 -0.34 -7.33
C TYR A 143 -10.91 0.37 -6.00
N TYR A 144 -9.87 0.01 -5.25
CA TYR A 144 -9.48 0.73 -4.05
C TYR A 144 -9.15 2.20 -4.35
N GLU A 145 -8.32 2.47 -5.37
CA GLU A 145 -7.95 3.84 -5.76
C GLU A 145 -9.17 4.62 -6.26
N MET A 146 -10.05 3.97 -7.04
CA MET A 146 -11.30 4.59 -7.47
C MET A 146 -12.20 4.92 -6.28
N ALA A 147 -12.29 4.03 -5.29
CA ALA A 147 -13.04 4.27 -4.06
C ALA A 147 -12.49 5.50 -3.32
N PHE A 148 -11.16 5.62 -3.22
CA PHE A 148 -10.50 6.71 -2.53
C PHE A 148 -10.62 8.05 -3.28
N VAL A 149 -10.30 8.07 -4.58
CA VAL A 149 -10.33 9.28 -5.42
C VAL A 149 -11.75 9.80 -5.58
N GLN A 150 -12.73 8.91 -5.77
CA GLN A 150 -14.13 9.29 -5.94
C GLN A 150 -14.91 9.38 -4.63
N GLN A 151 -14.27 9.04 -3.50
CA GLN A 151 -14.92 9.03 -2.19
C GLN A 151 -16.21 8.20 -2.21
N ASN A 152 -16.15 7.03 -2.85
CA ASN A 152 -17.31 6.19 -3.08
C ASN A 152 -17.00 4.75 -2.66
N GLY A 153 -17.61 4.32 -1.55
CA GLY A 153 -17.43 2.99 -0.97
C GLY A 153 -17.97 1.84 -1.84
N GLU A 154 -18.79 2.11 -2.86
CA GLU A 154 -19.28 1.08 -3.78
C GLU A 154 -18.17 0.39 -4.55
N PHE A 155 -17.09 1.12 -4.86
CA PHE A 155 -15.93 0.50 -5.52
C PHE A 155 -15.27 -0.56 -4.62
N CYS A 156 -15.28 -0.38 -3.30
CA CYS A 156 -14.78 -1.41 -2.38
C CYS A 156 -15.55 -2.73 -2.52
N ARG A 157 -16.86 -2.70 -2.84
CA ARG A 157 -17.67 -3.92 -3.06
C ARG A 157 -17.21 -4.75 -4.27
N LYS A 158 -16.50 -4.13 -5.22
CA LYS A 158 -15.95 -4.81 -6.41
C LYS A 158 -14.64 -5.55 -6.12
N ILE A 159 -14.03 -5.31 -4.95
CA ILE A 159 -12.79 -5.96 -4.54
C ILE A 159 -13.10 -7.38 -4.03
N ILE A 160 -12.62 -8.39 -4.77
CA ILE A 160 -12.80 -9.80 -4.42
C ILE A 160 -11.84 -10.23 -3.29
N ASP A 161 -10.62 -9.68 -3.27
CA ASP A 161 -9.64 -10.03 -2.25
C ASP A 161 -10.11 -9.59 -0.87
N GLU A 162 -10.38 -10.54 0.04
CA GLU A 162 -10.98 -10.27 1.35
C GLU A 162 -10.14 -9.31 2.21
N LYS A 163 -8.81 -9.44 2.20
CA LYS A 163 -7.92 -8.58 3.00
C LYS A 163 -7.97 -7.16 2.47
N LEU A 164 -7.84 -6.98 1.16
CA LEU A 164 -7.90 -5.67 0.52
C LEU A 164 -9.30 -5.05 0.58
N ASN A 165 -10.35 -5.85 0.45
CA ASN A 165 -11.75 -5.43 0.57
C ASN A 165 -11.98 -4.80 1.95
N ARG A 166 -11.59 -5.52 3.02
CA ARG A 166 -11.63 -5.01 4.39
C ARG A 166 -10.85 -3.70 4.54
N CYS A 167 -9.60 -3.67 4.07
CA CYS A 167 -8.79 -2.45 4.09
C CYS A 167 -9.48 -1.28 3.38
N CYS A 168 -10.14 -1.53 2.25
CA CYS A 168 -10.88 -0.51 1.51
C CYS A 168 -12.04 0.05 2.35
N PHE A 169 -12.86 -0.80 2.94
CA PHE A 169 -13.99 -0.35 3.77
C PHE A 169 -13.53 0.43 5.01
N GLU A 170 -12.44 0.02 5.65
CA GLU A 170 -11.85 0.70 6.80
C GLU A 170 -11.30 2.09 6.45
N ASN A 171 -10.67 2.23 5.28
CA ASN A 171 -10.00 3.47 4.88
C ASN A 171 -10.89 4.41 4.03
N VAL A 172 -11.97 3.90 3.43
CA VAL A 172 -12.83 4.64 2.50
C VAL A 172 -14.27 4.68 3.02
N SER A 173 -14.93 3.53 3.14
CA SER A 173 -16.39 3.47 3.27
C SER A 173 -16.94 3.93 4.61
N GLY A 174 -16.18 3.90 5.71
CA GLY A 174 -16.62 4.45 7.00
C GLY A 174 -16.98 5.94 6.96
N LYS A 175 -16.65 6.63 5.87
CA LYS A 175 -16.91 8.06 5.63
C LYS A 175 -17.90 8.32 4.47
N PHE A 176 -18.25 7.31 3.67
CA PHE A 176 -18.97 7.47 2.39
C PHE A 176 -20.01 6.37 2.10
N SER A 177 -20.43 5.60 3.11
CA SER A 177 -21.63 4.76 3.00
C SER A 177 -22.83 5.67 2.78
N ASP A 178 -23.77 5.25 1.94
CA ASP A 178 -25.05 5.92 1.64
C ASP A 178 -26.08 4.78 1.55
N SER A 179 -26.78 4.55 2.66
CA SER A 179 -27.51 3.32 2.94
C SER A 179 -28.89 3.32 2.29
N ASP A 180 -29.47 4.49 2.00
CA ASP A 180 -30.71 4.64 1.23
C ASP A 180 -30.49 5.08 -0.23
N ASN A 181 -29.25 5.40 -0.61
CA ASN A 181 -28.84 5.80 -1.96
C ASN A 181 -29.51 7.10 -2.42
N ASP A 182 -29.76 8.03 -1.50
CA ASP A 182 -30.31 9.34 -1.83
C ASP A 182 -29.25 10.32 -2.35
N GLY A 183 -27.97 9.99 -2.19
CA GLY A 183 -26.81 10.79 -2.58
C GLY A 183 -26.18 11.61 -1.46
N LEU A 184 -26.59 11.42 -0.20
CA LEU A 184 -26.00 11.91 1.04
C LEU A 184 -25.37 10.74 1.79
N SER A 185 -24.16 10.89 2.31
CA SER A 185 -23.53 9.77 3.03
C SER A 185 -24.13 9.59 4.43
N ASP A 186 -24.24 8.36 4.94
CA ASP A 186 -24.71 8.00 6.28
C ASP A 186 -24.06 8.89 7.37
N ILE A 187 -22.78 9.25 7.20
CA ILE A 187 -22.07 10.11 8.14
C ILE A 187 -22.46 11.58 8.02
N ASP A 188 -22.78 12.05 6.81
CA ASP A 188 -23.33 13.38 6.59
C ASP A 188 -24.78 13.46 7.06
N GLU A 189 -25.56 12.41 6.83
CA GLU A 189 -26.92 12.27 7.36
C GLU A 189 -26.96 12.35 8.88
N VAL A 190 -26.02 11.71 9.57
CA VAL A 190 -25.86 11.88 11.03
C VAL A 190 -25.56 13.35 11.41
N LYS A 191 -24.86 14.13 10.57
CA LYS A 191 -24.61 15.56 10.81
C LYS A 191 -25.85 16.40 10.56
N PHE A 192 -26.61 16.10 9.52
CA PHE A 192 -27.86 16.79 9.16
C PHE A 192 -29.06 16.30 9.98
N LYS A 193 -28.88 15.21 10.75
CA LYS A 193 -29.90 14.54 11.57
C LYS A 193 -31.02 13.92 10.74
N THR A 194 -30.70 13.52 9.52
CA THR A 194 -31.55 12.72 8.66
C THR A 194 -31.38 11.23 8.99
N ASN A 195 -32.20 10.36 8.40
CA ASN A 195 -32.20 8.93 8.67
C ASN A 195 -31.49 8.16 7.56
N PRO A 196 -30.35 7.49 7.84
CA PRO A 196 -29.58 6.80 6.81
C PRO A 196 -30.23 5.64 6.06
N ASN A 197 -31.48 5.33 6.34
CA ASN A 197 -32.21 4.28 5.65
C ASN A 197 -33.50 4.82 5.05
N ASN A 198 -33.62 6.14 4.90
CA ASN A 198 -34.78 6.80 4.37
C ASN A 198 -34.36 8.04 3.55
N PRO A 199 -34.48 7.97 2.21
CA PRO A 199 -33.94 9.00 1.32
C PRO A 199 -34.65 10.36 1.41
N ASP A 200 -35.79 10.43 2.11
CA ASP A 200 -36.64 11.61 2.33
C ASP A 200 -37.10 11.55 3.81
N THR A 201 -36.34 12.17 4.71
CA THR A 201 -36.51 11.94 6.15
C THR A 201 -37.80 12.53 6.70
N ASP A 202 -38.23 13.68 6.19
CA ASP A 202 -39.47 14.35 6.63
C ASP A 202 -40.72 13.97 5.82
N GLY A 203 -40.53 13.31 4.68
CA GLY A 203 -41.62 12.81 3.85
C GLY A 203 -42.29 13.89 3.01
N ASP A 204 -41.60 14.99 2.71
CA ASP A 204 -42.14 16.12 1.93
C ASP A 204 -42.08 15.89 0.40
N GLY A 205 -41.36 14.85 -0.03
CA GLY A 205 -41.21 14.44 -1.42
C GLY A 205 -39.91 14.91 -2.08
N PHE A 206 -38.98 15.53 -1.35
CA PHE A 206 -37.62 15.82 -1.78
C PHE A 206 -36.63 14.90 -1.05
N ASN A 207 -35.54 14.53 -1.73
CA ASN A 207 -34.50 13.74 -1.07
C ASN A 207 -33.66 14.63 -0.16
N ASP A 208 -33.23 14.09 0.99
CA ASP A 208 -32.40 14.81 1.96
C ASP A 208 -31.13 15.38 1.30
N SER A 209 -30.51 14.62 0.40
CA SER A 209 -29.32 15.06 -0.34
C SER A 209 -29.58 16.23 -1.29
N ASP A 210 -30.76 16.29 -1.91
CA ASP A 210 -31.11 17.38 -2.82
C ASP A 210 -31.37 18.67 -2.04
N GLU A 211 -32.03 18.57 -0.90
CA GLU A 211 -32.25 19.72 -0.01
C GLU A 211 -30.92 20.27 0.53
N VAL A 212 -30.04 19.40 1.03
CA VAL A 212 -28.70 19.81 1.50
C VAL A 212 -27.88 20.47 0.39
N LYS A 213 -27.89 19.91 -0.83
CA LYS A 213 -27.18 20.49 -2.00
C LYS A 213 -27.71 21.86 -2.39
N ASN A 214 -29.01 22.09 -2.25
CA ASN A 214 -29.66 23.34 -2.60
C ASN A 214 -29.75 24.33 -1.42
N GLY A 215 -29.32 23.94 -0.22
CA GLY A 215 -29.31 24.78 0.98
C GLY A 215 -30.65 24.88 1.70
N PHE A 216 -31.56 23.94 1.44
CA PHE A 216 -32.82 23.76 2.16
C PHE A 216 -32.60 22.96 3.46
N ASN A 217 -33.64 22.86 4.27
CA ASN A 217 -33.61 22.14 5.54
C ASN A 217 -34.21 20.74 5.34
N PRO A 218 -33.41 19.65 5.41
CA PRO A 218 -33.85 18.28 5.14
C PRO A 218 -34.74 17.64 6.23
N LEU A 219 -35.42 18.49 6.99
CA LEU A 219 -36.37 18.16 8.06
C LEU A 219 -37.51 19.21 8.03
N GLY A 220 -37.77 19.77 6.86
CA GLY A 220 -38.60 20.93 6.56
C GLY A 220 -39.83 20.59 5.72
N GLU A 221 -40.20 21.51 4.82
CA GLU A 221 -41.30 21.32 3.85
C GLU A 221 -40.79 21.63 2.41
N GLY A 222 -39.48 21.49 2.16
CA GLY A 222 -38.82 21.75 0.89
C GLY A 222 -38.40 23.20 0.68
#